data_AF-A0A350WXW8-F1
#
_entry.id   AF-A0A350WXW8-F1
#
_cell.length_a   1.000
_cell.length_b   1.000
_cell.length_c   1.000
_cell.angle_alpha   90.00
_cell.angle_beta   90.00
_cell.angle_gamma   90.00
#
_symmetry.space_group_name_H-M   'P 1'
#
loop_
_entity.id
_entity.type
_entity.pdbx_description
1 polymer ?
#
loop_
_entity_poly.entity_id
_entity_poly.type
_entity_poly.pdbx_seq_one_letter_code
_entity_poly.pdbx_strand_id
1 'polypeptide(L)'
;LDVYLGDVNGDGAIDILDAYAIGQEYEPMLMSSESTTSSADITQDGVVNYADMYFVMMNYLMQDLTRTDSKVPEEFYNGYDLYDVLESCGYFDEDTSLNVELLLSEDVVEAGTSVDFTAIPPVDYVPFEYEFSVREVNDQTWTVVKARGSEATTTWTPEVAGEYSVKVRIFYDEVEYVWQDNKMLTVTPKPVVIPEALDDLSSSDYYVAGDGSISAPLELVVGEDAEEAIA
;
A
#
# COMPACT_ATOMS: atom_id res chain seq x y z
N LEU A 1 1.19 -12.52 -26.93
CA LEU A 1 0.03 -12.18 -26.08
C LEU A 1 -1.17 -12.81 -26.76
N ASP A 2 -1.67 -13.90 -26.18
CA ASP A 2 -2.88 -14.56 -26.65
C ASP A 2 -4.03 -13.57 -26.57
N VAL A 3 -4.71 -13.35 -27.69
CA VAL A 3 -5.71 -12.27 -27.85
C VAL A 3 -7.06 -12.68 -27.21
N TYR A 4 -7.10 -13.79 -26.45
CA TYR A 4 -8.32 -14.44 -25.98
C TYR A 4 -8.22 -14.99 -24.54
N LEU A 5 -7.33 -14.45 -23.71
CA LEU A 5 -7.32 -14.79 -22.28
C LEU A 5 -8.67 -14.38 -21.67
N GLY A 6 -9.46 -15.35 -21.21
CA GLY A 6 -10.84 -15.13 -20.73
C GLY A 6 -11.90 -15.96 -21.46
N ASP A 7 -11.60 -16.58 -22.61
CA ASP A 7 -12.53 -17.52 -23.29
C ASP A 7 -12.45 -18.90 -22.62
N VAL A 8 -13.05 -19.02 -21.44
CA VAL A 8 -12.99 -20.20 -20.57
C VAL A 8 -13.75 -21.37 -21.18
N ASN A 9 -14.86 -21.10 -21.87
CA ASN A 9 -15.70 -22.12 -22.47
C ASN A 9 -15.28 -22.50 -23.91
N GLY A 10 -14.39 -21.73 -24.52
CA GLY A 10 -13.71 -22.02 -25.78
C GLY A 10 -14.54 -21.75 -27.04
N ASP A 11 -15.61 -20.95 -26.91
CA ASP A 11 -16.55 -20.68 -28.01
C ASP A 11 -16.18 -19.46 -28.86
N GLY A 12 -15.02 -18.84 -28.59
CA GLY A 12 -14.50 -17.71 -29.33
C GLY A 12 -15.20 -16.39 -29.01
N ALA A 13 -16.00 -16.31 -27.95
CA ALA A 13 -16.45 -15.09 -27.31
C ALA A 13 -15.94 -15.07 -25.86
N ILE A 14 -15.70 -13.89 -25.32
CA ILE A 14 -15.44 -13.69 -23.89
C ILE A 14 -16.65 -12.98 -23.33
N ASP A 15 -17.49 -13.69 -22.59
CA ASP A 15 -18.80 -13.18 -22.20
C ASP A 15 -19.29 -13.71 -20.85
N ILE A 16 -20.58 -13.52 -20.56
CA ILE A 16 -21.16 -13.92 -19.27
C ILE A 16 -21.04 -15.43 -18.99
N LEU A 17 -20.97 -16.27 -20.03
CA LEU A 17 -20.81 -17.71 -19.86
C LEU A 17 -19.42 -18.06 -19.34
N ASP A 18 -18.39 -17.31 -19.71
CA ASP A 18 -17.04 -17.47 -19.17
C ASP A 18 -16.95 -17.00 -17.73
N ALA A 19 -17.52 -15.82 -17.43
CA ALA A 19 -17.62 -15.33 -16.06
C ALA A 19 -18.39 -16.32 -15.19
N TYR A 20 -19.51 -16.86 -15.69
CA TYR A 20 -20.29 -17.88 -14.98
C TYR A 20 -19.47 -19.15 -14.74
N ALA A 21 -18.67 -19.60 -15.73
CA ALA A 21 -17.80 -20.76 -15.59
C ALA A 21 -16.76 -20.56 -14.48
N ILE A 22 -16.09 -19.40 -14.44
CA ILE A 22 -15.19 -19.05 -13.34
C ILE A 22 -15.95 -18.99 -12.01
N GLY A 23 -17.10 -18.32 -11.97
CA GLY A 23 -17.91 -18.15 -10.77
C GLY A 23 -18.36 -19.47 -10.12
N GLN A 24 -18.46 -20.58 -10.87
CA GLN A 24 -18.77 -21.90 -10.30
C GLN A 24 -17.61 -22.52 -9.51
N GLU A 25 -16.39 -22.12 -9.82
CA GLU A 25 -15.16 -22.67 -9.24
C GLU A 25 -14.41 -21.63 -8.38
N TYR A 26 -14.94 -20.41 -8.30
CA TYR A 26 -14.32 -19.28 -7.64
C TYR A 26 -14.10 -19.53 -6.14
N GLU A 27 -12.84 -19.48 -5.74
CA GLU A 27 -12.40 -19.52 -4.36
C GLU A 27 -11.72 -18.19 -4.03
N PRO A 28 -12.29 -17.36 -3.13
CA PRO A 28 -11.74 -16.05 -2.84
C PRO A 28 -10.37 -16.10 -2.14
N MET A 29 -9.90 -17.24 -1.62
CA MET A 29 -8.63 -17.36 -0.89
C MET A 29 -7.48 -17.86 -1.78
N LEU A 30 -6.30 -17.25 -1.65
CA LEU A 30 -5.05 -17.65 -2.34
C LEU A 30 -4.51 -19.07 -2.00
N MET A 31 -5.11 -19.77 -1.03
CA MET A 31 -4.60 -21.04 -0.53
C MET A 31 -5.71 -22.09 -0.46
N SER A 32 -6.17 -22.56 -1.61
CA SER A 32 -6.74 -23.90 -1.66
C SER A 32 -5.62 -24.92 -1.46
N SER A 33 -5.86 -25.99 -0.70
CA SER A 33 -4.89 -27.08 -0.57
C SER A 33 -4.86 -28.02 -1.80
N GLU A 34 -5.64 -27.70 -2.83
CA GLU A 34 -5.82 -28.54 -4.02
C GLU A 34 -5.59 -27.70 -5.28
N SER A 35 -4.43 -27.88 -5.91
CA SER A 35 -4.17 -27.33 -7.24
C SER A 35 -5.21 -27.86 -8.22
N THR A 36 -5.99 -26.95 -8.79
CA THR A 36 -6.92 -27.26 -9.88
C THR A 36 -6.16 -27.24 -11.21
N THR A 37 -6.75 -27.85 -12.24
CA THR A 37 -6.28 -27.74 -13.65
C THR A 37 -7.44 -27.34 -14.55
N SER A 38 -8.38 -26.58 -13.98
CA SER A 38 -9.59 -26.18 -14.67
C SER A 38 -9.28 -25.19 -15.79
N SER A 39 -10.13 -25.13 -16.81
CA SER A 39 -10.07 -24.04 -17.79
C SER A 39 -10.40 -22.68 -17.16
N ALA A 40 -11.03 -22.67 -15.99
CA ALA A 40 -11.28 -21.47 -15.19
C ALA A 40 -10.01 -20.95 -14.48
N ASP A 41 -8.98 -21.77 -14.29
CA ASP A 41 -7.67 -21.37 -13.77
C ASP A 41 -6.82 -20.83 -14.92
N ILE A 42 -7.13 -19.59 -15.32
CA ILE A 42 -6.51 -18.89 -16.45
C ILE A 42 -5.05 -18.57 -16.12
N THR A 43 -4.76 -18.21 -14.87
CA THR A 43 -3.41 -17.84 -14.43
C THR A 43 -2.50 -19.04 -14.19
N GLN A 44 -3.07 -20.24 -14.08
CA GLN A 44 -2.38 -21.51 -13.82
C GLN A 44 -1.61 -21.48 -12.50
N ASP A 45 -2.12 -20.72 -11.52
CA ASP A 45 -1.54 -20.68 -10.18
C ASP A 45 -2.08 -21.81 -9.28
N GLY A 46 -3.07 -22.57 -9.78
CA GLY A 46 -3.70 -23.70 -9.12
C GLY A 46 -4.99 -23.34 -8.37
N VAL A 47 -5.41 -22.07 -8.34
CA VAL A 47 -6.60 -21.61 -7.61
C VAL A 47 -7.42 -20.69 -8.49
N VAL A 48 -8.69 -21.03 -8.74
CA VAL A 48 -9.60 -20.15 -9.48
C VAL A 48 -10.05 -19.01 -8.57
N ASN A 49 -9.55 -17.80 -8.78
CA ASN A 49 -9.81 -16.66 -7.90
C ASN A 49 -9.99 -15.33 -8.68
N TYR A 50 -9.90 -14.19 -8.00
CA TYR A 50 -10.06 -12.87 -8.59
C TYR A 50 -9.08 -12.61 -9.75
N ALA A 51 -7.89 -13.22 -9.69
CA ALA A 51 -6.87 -13.18 -10.72
C ALA A 51 -7.37 -13.71 -12.07
N ASP A 52 -8.12 -14.82 -12.05
CA ASP A 52 -8.67 -15.43 -13.26
C ASP A 52 -9.86 -14.64 -13.77
N MET A 53 -10.76 -14.26 -12.85
CA MET A 53 -11.92 -13.43 -13.18
C MET A 53 -11.51 -12.09 -13.80
N TYR A 54 -10.40 -11.50 -13.35
CA TYR A 54 -9.83 -10.27 -13.93
C TYR A 54 -9.59 -10.40 -15.44
N PHE A 55 -9.11 -11.54 -15.93
CA PHE A 55 -8.88 -11.72 -17.37
C PHE A 55 -10.18 -11.81 -18.17
N VAL A 56 -11.26 -12.34 -17.59
CA VAL A 56 -12.59 -12.30 -18.23
C VAL A 56 -13.11 -10.87 -18.27
N MET A 57 -13.04 -10.14 -17.16
CA MET A 57 -13.57 -8.78 -17.05
C MET A 57 -12.85 -7.79 -17.97
N MET A 58 -11.52 -7.83 -17.99
CA MET A 58 -10.70 -6.99 -18.87
C MET A 58 -10.99 -7.18 -20.36
N ASN A 59 -11.46 -8.38 -20.70
CA ASN A 59 -11.68 -8.79 -22.08
C ASN A 59 -13.18 -9.02 -22.38
N TYR A 60 -14.06 -8.57 -21.49
CA TYR A 60 -15.49 -8.83 -21.56
C TYR A 60 -16.10 -8.27 -22.85
N LEU A 61 -16.92 -9.08 -23.51
CA LEU A 61 -17.52 -8.86 -24.83
C LEU A 61 -16.54 -8.83 -26.01
N MET A 62 -15.31 -9.32 -25.84
CA MET A 62 -14.44 -9.56 -26.98
C MET A 62 -14.85 -10.81 -27.76
N GLN A 63 -14.59 -10.77 -29.07
CA GLN A 63 -14.92 -11.83 -30.01
C GLN A 63 -13.72 -12.19 -30.89
N ASP A 64 -13.45 -13.47 -31.06
CA ASP A 64 -12.47 -13.98 -32.02
C ASP A 64 -13.01 -13.98 -33.45
N LEU A 65 -12.84 -12.86 -34.14
CA LEU A 65 -13.24 -12.73 -35.55
C LEU A 65 -12.37 -13.53 -36.54
N THR A 66 -11.30 -14.20 -36.07
CA THR A 66 -10.47 -15.07 -36.93
C THR A 66 -11.06 -16.47 -37.06
N ARG A 67 -11.94 -16.85 -36.12
CA ARG A 67 -12.61 -18.15 -36.07
C ARG A 67 -13.95 -18.10 -36.79
N THR A 68 -14.21 -19.13 -37.58
CA THR A 68 -15.51 -19.27 -38.28
C THR A 68 -16.64 -19.75 -37.39
N ASP A 69 -16.28 -20.35 -36.24
CA ASP A 69 -17.20 -20.90 -35.24
C ASP A 69 -17.37 -19.99 -34.02
N SER A 70 -16.73 -18.82 -33.99
CA SER A 70 -16.84 -17.86 -32.89
C SER A 70 -18.28 -17.40 -32.70
N LYS A 71 -18.76 -17.47 -31.46
CA LYS A 71 -20.08 -16.94 -31.09
C LYS A 71 -20.07 -15.43 -30.95
N VAL A 72 -21.27 -14.84 -30.99
CA VAL A 72 -21.46 -13.43 -30.64
C VAL A 72 -21.51 -13.34 -29.12
N PRO A 73 -20.71 -12.47 -28.48
CA PRO A 73 -20.71 -12.32 -27.02
C PRO A 73 -22.08 -11.96 -26.44
N GLU A 74 -22.43 -12.57 -25.32
CA GLU A 74 -23.67 -12.35 -24.59
C GLU A 74 -23.45 -11.53 -23.29
N GLU A 75 -24.22 -10.45 -23.12
CA GLU A 75 -24.24 -9.66 -21.87
C GLU A 75 -25.11 -10.29 -20.77
N PHE A 76 -26.04 -11.18 -21.14
CA PHE A 76 -27.03 -11.74 -20.24
C PHE A 76 -27.21 -13.23 -20.45
N TYR A 77 -27.32 -13.98 -19.36
CA TYR A 77 -27.58 -15.41 -19.38
C TYR A 77 -28.68 -15.75 -18.37
N ASN A 78 -29.79 -16.29 -18.85
CA ASN A 78 -30.97 -16.59 -18.05
C ASN A 78 -31.52 -15.41 -17.22
N GLY A 79 -31.31 -14.17 -17.68
CA GLY A 79 -31.76 -12.95 -17.02
C GLY A 79 -30.79 -12.42 -15.95
N TYR A 80 -29.65 -13.06 -15.77
CA TYR A 80 -28.53 -12.55 -14.96
C TYR A 80 -27.53 -11.82 -15.86
N ASP A 81 -26.88 -10.80 -15.32
CA ASP A 81 -25.75 -10.10 -15.94
C ASP A 81 -24.41 -10.47 -15.26
N LEU A 82 -23.31 -9.86 -15.72
CA LEU A 82 -21.98 -10.09 -15.15
C LEU A 82 -21.93 -9.74 -13.65
N TYR A 83 -22.60 -8.66 -13.23
CA TYR A 83 -22.57 -8.23 -11.84
C TYR A 83 -23.25 -9.24 -10.92
N ASP A 84 -24.37 -9.82 -11.36
CA ASP A 84 -25.03 -10.91 -10.63
C ASP A 84 -24.09 -12.10 -10.40
N VAL A 85 -23.25 -12.46 -11.41
CA VAL A 85 -22.26 -13.53 -11.28
C VAL A 85 -21.20 -13.17 -10.23
N LEU A 86 -20.61 -11.99 -10.35
CA LEU A 86 -19.56 -11.50 -9.44
C LEU A 86 -20.04 -11.42 -7.99
N GLU A 87 -21.26 -10.91 -7.78
CA GLU A 87 -21.88 -10.88 -6.45
C GLU A 87 -22.13 -12.30 -5.92
N SER A 88 -22.64 -13.20 -6.77
CA SER A 88 -22.99 -14.56 -6.35
C SER A 88 -21.77 -15.43 -5.98
N CYS A 89 -20.63 -15.22 -6.64
CA CYS A 89 -19.41 -16.00 -6.39
C CYS A 89 -18.54 -15.40 -5.28
N GLY A 90 -18.94 -14.28 -4.68
CA GLY A 90 -18.15 -13.61 -3.64
C GLY A 90 -16.94 -12.87 -4.19
N TYR A 91 -16.97 -12.42 -5.45
CA TYR A 91 -15.90 -11.60 -6.03
C TYR A 91 -15.66 -10.30 -5.25
N PHE A 92 -16.74 -9.75 -4.68
CA PHE A 92 -16.73 -8.54 -3.87
C PHE A 92 -16.47 -8.79 -2.38
N ASP A 93 -16.31 -10.06 -1.97
CA ASP A 93 -16.08 -10.38 -0.57
C ASP A 93 -14.65 -10.02 -0.13
N GLU A 94 -14.51 -9.71 1.15
CA GLU A 94 -13.21 -9.44 1.75
C GLU A 94 -12.34 -10.70 1.79
N ASP A 95 -11.31 -10.76 0.94
CA ASP A 95 -10.24 -11.73 1.13
C ASP A 95 -9.08 -11.10 1.92
N THR A 96 -8.96 -11.55 3.17
CA THR A 96 -7.85 -11.19 4.06
C THR A 96 -6.51 -11.84 3.68
N SER A 97 -6.51 -12.84 2.78
CA SER A 97 -5.30 -13.48 2.25
C SER A 97 -4.65 -12.64 1.15
N LEU A 98 -5.45 -11.86 0.42
CA LEU A 98 -5.00 -10.78 -0.43
C LEU A 98 -4.69 -9.58 0.43
N ASN A 99 -3.41 -9.24 0.54
CA ASN A 99 -3.04 -7.96 1.11
C ASN A 99 -1.85 -7.36 0.36
N VAL A 100 -1.84 -6.05 0.28
CA VAL A 100 -0.65 -5.30 -0.11
C VAL A 100 0.37 -5.40 1.02
N GLU A 101 1.65 -5.54 0.73
CA GLU A 101 2.72 -5.38 1.72
C GLU A 101 3.35 -4.00 1.56
N LEU A 102 3.49 -3.25 2.67
CA LEU A 102 4.21 -1.99 2.70
C LEU A 102 5.64 -2.20 3.17
N LEU A 103 6.60 -1.86 2.32
CA LEU A 103 8.02 -1.81 2.66
C LEU A 103 8.46 -0.35 2.85
N LEU A 104 9.17 -0.10 3.95
CA LEU A 104 9.89 1.15 4.18
C LEU A 104 11.38 0.91 3.88
N SER A 105 12.06 1.89 3.30
CA SER A 105 13.52 1.79 3.11
C SER A 105 14.27 1.70 4.43
N GLU A 106 13.75 2.34 5.47
CA GLU A 106 14.23 2.32 6.85
C GLU A 106 13.03 2.43 7.80
N ASP A 107 13.11 1.79 8.97
CA ASP A 107 12.09 1.86 10.03
C ASP A 107 12.42 2.92 11.11
N VAL A 108 13.65 3.45 11.09
CA VAL A 108 14.11 4.56 11.93
C VAL A 108 14.89 5.57 11.09
N VAL A 109 14.47 6.84 11.08
CA VAL A 109 15.14 7.92 10.32
C VAL A 109 15.28 9.19 11.15
N GLU A 110 16.29 10.01 10.86
CA GLU A 110 16.36 11.36 11.44
C GLU A 110 15.38 12.31 10.76
N ALA A 111 14.77 13.22 11.51
CA ALA A 111 13.93 14.27 10.97
C ALA A 111 14.67 15.03 9.85
N GLY A 112 13.99 15.30 8.75
CA GLY A 112 14.52 15.91 7.52
C GLY A 112 15.22 14.93 6.58
N THR A 113 15.28 13.64 6.91
CA THR A 113 15.80 12.58 6.03
C THR A 113 14.65 11.92 5.28
N SER A 114 14.81 11.72 3.97
CA SER A 114 13.79 11.05 3.17
C SER A 114 13.74 9.55 3.44
N VAL A 115 12.54 8.98 3.40
CA VAL A 115 12.27 7.54 3.47
C VAL A 115 11.44 7.14 2.26
N ASP A 116 11.78 6.02 1.64
CA ASP A 116 11.04 5.48 0.50
C ASP A 116 10.00 4.46 0.98
N PHE A 117 8.80 4.55 0.40
CA PHE A 117 7.70 3.62 0.59
C PHE A 117 7.50 2.83 -0.69
N THR A 118 7.41 1.51 -0.57
CA THR A 118 7.15 0.60 -1.69
C THR A 118 5.98 -0.30 -1.33
N ALA A 119 4.98 -0.34 -2.20
CA ALA A 119 3.89 -1.30 -2.11
C ALA A 119 4.23 -2.55 -2.93
N ILE A 120 4.10 -3.73 -2.32
CA ILE A 120 4.11 -5.01 -3.03
C ILE A 120 2.65 -5.45 -3.15
N PRO A 121 2.05 -5.42 -4.36
CA PRO A 121 0.69 -5.91 -4.54
C PRO A 121 0.63 -7.43 -4.34
N PRO A 122 -0.55 -7.99 -4.05
CA PRO A 122 -0.72 -9.44 -3.89
C PRO A 122 -0.34 -10.22 -5.16
N VAL A 123 -0.52 -9.63 -6.35
CA VAL A 123 -0.16 -10.18 -7.66
C VAL A 123 0.36 -9.06 -8.57
N ASP A 124 1.18 -9.38 -9.57
CA ASP A 124 1.83 -8.40 -10.45
C ASP A 124 1.18 -8.25 -11.84
N TYR A 125 0.22 -9.12 -12.17
CA TYR A 125 -0.49 -9.10 -13.45
C TYR A 125 -1.85 -8.38 -13.39
N VAL A 126 -2.31 -7.98 -12.20
CA VAL A 126 -3.47 -7.11 -12.00
C VAL A 126 -2.98 -5.67 -11.76
N PRO A 127 -3.46 -4.67 -12.53
CA PRO A 127 -3.13 -3.28 -12.32
C PRO A 127 -3.92 -2.73 -11.13
N PHE A 128 -3.20 -2.31 -10.10
CA PHE A 128 -3.76 -1.60 -8.97
C PHE A 128 -3.39 -0.12 -9.01
N GLU A 129 -4.20 0.70 -8.35
CA GLU A 129 -3.82 2.06 -7.96
C GLU A 129 -3.48 2.13 -6.48
N TYR A 130 -2.57 3.02 -6.11
CA TYR A 130 -1.97 3.10 -4.79
C TYR A 130 -2.15 4.50 -4.21
N GLU A 131 -2.47 4.56 -2.92
CA GLU A 131 -2.43 5.81 -2.14
C GLU A 131 -1.61 5.58 -0.88
N PHE A 132 -0.69 6.51 -0.59
CA PHE A 132 0.17 6.47 0.59
C PHE A 132 -0.19 7.59 1.53
N SER A 133 -0.35 7.26 2.80
CA SER A 133 -0.69 8.22 3.85
C SER A 133 0.15 7.98 5.10
N VAL A 134 0.36 9.04 5.88
CA VAL A 134 1.03 9.00 7.17
C VAL A 134 0.17 9.66 8.22
N ARG A 135 0.32 9.27 9.47
CA ARG A 135 -0.15 10.03 10.63
C ARG A 135 0.82 9.87 11.78
N GLU A 136 0.91 10.88 12.62
CA GLU A 136 1.51 10.71 13.93
C GLU A 136 0.61 9.77 14.77
N VAL A 137 1.19 8.92 15.62
CA VAL A 137 0.43 7.89 16.36
C VAL A 137 -0.69 8.47 17.24
N ASN A 138 -0.49 9.69 17.76
CA ASN A 138 -1.47 10.37 18.60
C ASN A 138 -2.50 11.18 17.81
N ASP A 139 -2.32 11.30 16.49
CA ASP A 139 -3.23 12.05 15.63
C ASP A 139 -4.38 11.16 15.13
N GLN A 140 -5.55 11.78 14.97
CA GLN A 140 -6.73 11.12 14.41
C GLN A 140 -6.79 11.26 12.88
N THR A 141 -6.04 12.21 12.31
CA THR A 141 -6.07 12.50 10.88
C THR A 141 -4.91 11.88 10.11
N TRP A 142 -5.22 11.27 8.97
CA TRP A 142 -4.22 10.82 8.01
C TRP A 142 -3.89 11.96 7.05
N THR A 143 -2.60 12.20 6.82
CA THR A 143 -2.10 13.08 5.78
C THR A 143 -1.71 12.24 4.57
N VAL A 144 -2.27 12.57 3.40
CA VAL A 144 -1.94 11.91 2.14
C VAL A 144 -0.56 12.39 1.68
N VAL A 145 0.39 11.46 1.63
CA VAL A 145 1.74 11.69 1.07
C VAL A 145 1.69 11.62 -0.45
N LYS A 146 0.90 10.67 -0.98
CA LYS A 146 0.69 10.49 -2.40
C LYS A 146 -0.75 10.08 -2.66
N ALA A 147 -1.43 10.89 -3.46
CA ALA A 147 -2.79 10.60 -3.91
C ALA A 147 -2.84 9.35 -4.80
N ARG A 148 -4.04 8.77 -4.92
CA ARG A 148 -4.35 7.60 -5.75
C ARG A 148 -3.74 7.72 -7.16
N GLY A 149 -3.04 6.67 -7.60
CA GLY A 149 -2.53 6.52 -8.97
C GLY A 149 -1.73 5.23 -9.15
N SER A 150 -1.29 4.93 -10.38
CA SER A 150 -0.69 3.63 -10.76
C SER A 150 0.71 3.35 -10.23
N GLU A 151 1.39 4.34 -9.66
CA GLU A 151 2.78 4.20 -9.22
C GLU A 151 2.82 3.52 -7.84
N ALA A 152 3.53 2.40 -7.70
CA ALA A 152 3.59 1.61 -6.45
C ALA A 152 4.62 2.12 -5.43
N THR A 153 5.26 3.27 -5.68
CA THR A 153 6.30 3.84 -4.80
C THR A 153 6.09 5.31 -4.52
N THR A 154 6.60 5.79 -3.39
CA THR A 154 6.71 7.22 -3.10
C THR A 154 7.83 7.49 -2.12
N THR A 155 8.28 8.73 -2.06
CA THR A 155 9.25 9.19 -1.06
C THR A 155 8.58 10.21 -0.15
N TRP A 156 8.83 10.13 1.15
CA TRP A 156 8.37 11.09 2.15
C TRP A 156 9.53 11.62 2.99
N THR A 157 9.46 12.88 3.43
CA THR A 157 10.49 13.48 4.29
C THR A 157 9.81 14.05 5.54
N PRO A 158 9.82 13.34 6.69
CA PRO A 158 9.28 13.85 7.94
C PRO A 158 10.12 15.02 8.47
N GLU A 159 9.50 16.15 8.82
CA GLU A 159 10.23 17.29 9.41
C GLU A 159 10.28 17.26 10.94
N VAL A 160 9.36 16.53 11.57
CA VAL A 160 9.15 16.52 13.02
C VAL A 160 9.44 15.14 13.58
N ALA A 161 10.24 15.08 14.64
CA ALA A 161 10.52 13.85 15.36
C ALA A 161 9.25 13.30 16.04
N GLY A 162 9.11 11.97 16.08
CA GLY A 162 7.94 11.31 16.64
C GLY A 162 7.75 9.91 16.09
N GLU A 163 6.69 9.26 16.55
CA GLU A 163 6.26 7.96 16.06
C GLU A 163 5.14 8.15 15.04
N TYR A 164 5.29 7.53 13.87
CA TYR A 164 4.32 7.62 12.78
C TYR A 164 3.79 6.26 12.40
N SER A 165 2.50 6.20 12.09
CA SER A 165 1.93 5.11 11.30
C SER A 165 1.98 5.53 9.82
N VAL A 166 2.58 4.68 9.00
CA VAL A 166 2.58 4.78 7.54
C VAL A 166 1.61 3.74 7.00
N LYS A 167 0.79 4.11 6.02
CA LYS A 167 -0.21 3.25 5.42
C LYS A 167 -0.15 3.33 3.90
N VAL A 168 -0.35 2.18 3.27
CA VAL A 168 -0.71 2.09 1.86
C VAL A 168 -2.14 1.54 1.74
N ARG A 169 -2.88 2.07 0.76
CA ARG A 169 -4.14 1.51 0.27
C ARG A 169 -3.96 1.17 -1.20
N ILE A 170 -4.44 0.00 -1.60
CA ILE A 170 -4.60 -0.34 -3.02
C ILE A 170 -6.07 -0.32 -3.42
N PHE A 171 -6.32 0.06 -4.66
CA PHE A 171 -7.64 0.15 -5.26
C PHE A 171 -7.63 -0.65 -6.54
N TYR A 172 -8.67 -1.44 -6.73
CA TYR A 172 -8.94 -2.17 -7.96
C TYR A 172 -10.16 -1.53 -8.63
N ASP A 173 -10.02 -0.98 -9.84
CA ASP A 173 -10.87 0.11 -10.37
C ASP A 173 -12.38 -0.23 -10.51
N GLU A 174 -12.74 -1.50 -10.44
CA GLU A 174 -14.11 -1.99 -10.58
C GLU A 174 -14.85 -2.18 -9.25
N VAL A 175 -14.11 -2.14 -8.14
CA VAL A 175 -14.64 -2.31 -6.79
C VAL A 175 -13.97 -1.28 -5.88
N GLU A 176 -14.73 -0.53 -5.10
CA GLU A 176 -14.15 0.35 -4.06
C GLU A 176 -13.51 -0.45 -2.90
N TYR A 177 -12.97 -1.62 -3.20
CA TYR A 177 -12.34 -2.54 -2.29
C TYR A 177 -10.93 -2.03 -1.96
N VAL A 178 -10.63 -1.98 -0.66
CA VAL A 178 -9.42 -1.36 -0.14
C VAL A 178 -8.65 -2.38 0.68
N TRP A 179 -7.67 -3.03 0.07
CA TRP A 179 -6.63 -3.71 0.84
C TRP A 179 -5.63 -2.69 1.38
N GLN A 180 -5.10 -2.95 2.57
CA GLN A 180 -4.18 -2.04 3.24
C GLN A 180 -3.17 -2.74 4.14
N ASP A 181 -1.98 -2.17 4.19
CA ASP A 181 -0.97 -2.48 5.20
C ASP A 181 -0.49 -1.21 5.88
N ASN A 182 -0.09 -1.37 7.15
CA ASN A 182 0.35 -0.29 8.02
C ASN A 182 1.68 -0.67 8.65
N LYS A 183 2.67 0.22 8.56
CA LYS A 183 3.97 0.09 9.22
C LYS A 183 4.17 1.24 10.21
N MET A 184 5.03 0.98 11.18
CA MET A 184 5.51 2.01 12.10
C MET A 184 6.82 2.57 11.57
N LEU A 185 7.01 3.88 11.71
CA LEU A 185 8.25 4.58 11.43
C LEU A 185 8.59 5.46 12.63
N THR A 186 9.80 5.30 13.17
CA THR A 186 10.32 6.18 14.22
C THR A 186 11.16 7.29 13.60
N VAL A 187 10.81 8.54 13.87
CA VAL A 187 11.57 9.72 13.43
C VAL A 187 12.32 10.31 14.62
N THR A 188 13.65 10.25 14.60
CA THR A 188 14.50 10.79 15.66
C THR A 188 14.76 12.30 15.46
N PRO A 189 14.99 13.08 16.53
CA PRO A 189 15.33 14.48 16.40
C PRO A 189 16.66 14.66 15.68
N LYS A 190 16.77 15.73 14.88
CA LYS A 190 18.06 16.13 14.31
C LYS A 190 19.07 16.36 15.45
N PRO A 191 20.31 15.86 15.33
CA PRO A 191 21.34 16.16 16.30
C PRO A 191 21.49 17.68 16.44
N VAL A 192 21.49 18.18 17.68
CA VAL A 192 21.79 19.59 17.95
C VAL A 192 23.26 19.82 17.60
N VAL A 193 23.52 20.58 16.53
CA VAL A 193 24.87 21.02 16.21
C VAL A 193 25.24 22.12 17.19
N ILE A 194 26.04 21.77 18.20
CA ILE A 194 26.66 22.75 19.08
C ILE A 194 27.73 23.47 18.24
N PRO A 195 27.67 24.80 18.06
CA PRO A 195 28.73 25.55 17.39
C PRO A 195 30.07 25.25 18.07
N GLU A 196 31.13 25.01 17.31
CA GLU A 196 32.48 24.73 17.85
C GLU A 196 32.93 25.78 18.87
N ALA A 197 32.47 27.03 18.75
CA ALA A 197 32.73 28.12 19.69
C ALA A 197 32.12 27.93 21.10
N LEU A 198 31.10 27.09 21.27
CA LEU A 198 30.51 26.74 22.56
C LEU A 198 31.15 25.50 23.19
N ASP A 199 31.77 24.63 22.37
CA ASP A 199 32.46 23.43 22.85
C ASP A 199 33.71 23.80 23.66
N ASP A 200 34.42 24.85 23.24
CA ASP A 200 35.60 25.42 23.90
C ASP A 200 35.26 26.09 25.25
N LEU A 201 34.01 26.56 25.43
CA LEU A 201 33.53 27.14 26.70
C LEU A 201 33.09 26.07 27.71
N SER A 202 32.70 24.88 27.23
CA SER A 202 32.33 23.75 28.09
C SER A 202 33.55 23.03 28.68
N SER A 203 34.71 23.16 28.01
CA SER A 203 35.98 22.55 28.42
C SER A 203 36.88 23.47 29.26
N SER A 204 36.49 24.74 29.46
CA SER A 204 37.26 25.66 30.30
C SER A 204 36.77 25.62 31.75
N ASP A 205 37.53 24.96 32.63
CA ASP A 205 37.25 24.94 34.08
C ASP A 205 37.39 26.32 34.76
N TYR A 206 37.83 27.36 34.03
CA TYR A 206 38.10 28.70 34.57
C TYR A 206 37.95 29.79 33.50
N TYR A 207 37.31 30.91 33.86
CA TYR A 207 37.48 32.18 33.15
C TYR A 207 38.45 33.06 33.93
N VAL A 208 39.46 33.63 33.25
CA VAL A 208 40.32 34.67 33.83
C VAL A 208 39.60 36.01 33.70
N ALA A 209 39.16 36.58 34.81
CA ALA A 209 38.64 37.95 34.80
C ALA A 209 39.77 38.90 34.37
N GLY A 210 39.44 39.95 33.61
CA GLY A 210 40.41 40.90 33.05
C GLY A 210 41.23 41.69 34.09
N ASP A 211 41.05 41.44 35.38
CA ASP A 211 41.82 41.94 36.50
C ASP A 211 42.88 40.94 37.03
N GLY A 212 43.00 39.76 36.40
CA GLY A 212 43.95 38.72 36.78
C GLY A 212 43.50 37.82 37.93
N SER A 213 42.24 37.93 38.37
CA SER A 213 41.67 37.02 39.37
C SER A 213 41.09 35.74 38.74
N ILE A 214 41.32 34.61 39.41
CA ILE A 214 40.68 33.32 39.10
C ILE A 214 39.42 33.21 39.97
N SER A 215 38.23 33.14 39.36
CA SER A 215 36.99 32.81 40.08
C SER A 215 36.60 31.36 39.81
N ALA A 216 35.94 30.72 40.78
CA ALA A 216 35.26 29.45 40.58
C ALA A 216 34.20 29.59 39.45
N PRO A 217 33.87 28.49 38.75
CA PRO A 217 32.86 28.52 37.69
C PRO A 217 31.52 29.01 38.23
N LEU A 218 30.79 29.75 37.39
CA LEU A 218 29.37 30.05 37.62
C LEU A 218 28.63 28.71 37.69
N GLU A 219 28.13 28.35 38.87
CA GLU A 219 27.12 27.29 38.96
C GLU A 219 25.94 27.70 38.08
N LEU A 220 25.59 26.84 37.11
CA LEU A 220 24.34 26.97 36.37
C LEU A 220 23.20 26.74 37.38
N VAL A 221 22.74 27.81 38.02
CA VAL A 221 21.51 27.78 38.81
C VAL A 221 20.38 27.63 37.79
N VAL A 222 19.93 26.39 37.59
CA VAL A 222 18.64 26.13 36.97
C VAL A 222 17.59 26.72 37.92
N GLY A 223 17.12 27.92 37.61
CA GLY A 223 16.04 28.55 38.38
C GLY A 223 14.79 27.69 38.29
N GLU A 224 14.12 27.48 39.42
CA GLU A 224 12.88 26.69 39.57
C GLU A 224 11.65 27.29 38.86
N ASP A 225 11.80 28.18 37.88
CA ASP A 225 10.68 28.89 37.21
C ASP A 225 10.47 28.43 35.77
N ALA A 226 10.38 27.11 35.55
CA ALA A 226 9.95 26.52 34.27
C ALA A 226 8.70 25.62 34.40
N GLU A 227 7.92 25.77 35.48
CA GLU A 227 6.55 25.23 35.60
C GLU A 227 5.52 26.38 35.54
N GLU A 228 5.35 27.04 34.39
CA GLU A 228 4.07 27.73 34.11
C GLU A 228 3.93 28.09 32.61
N ALA A 229 3.51 27.11 31.79
CA ALA A 229 2.89 27.39 30.49
C ALA A 229 2.11 26.20 29.92
N ILE A 230 1.26 25.52 30.71
CA ILE A 230 0.12 24.77 30.16
C ILE A 230 -1.04 24.89 31.16
N ALA A 231 -2.01 25.73 30.84
CA ALA A 231 -3.32 25.81 31.48
C ALA A 231 -4.38 25.36 30.46
#